data_AF-A0A7W1IIQ4-F1
#
_entry.id   AF-A0A7W1IIQ4-F1
#
_cell.length_a   1.000
_cell.length_b   1.000
_cell.length_c   1.000
_cell.angle_alpha   90.00
_cell.angle_beta   90.00
_cell.angle_gamma   90.00
#
_symmetry.space_group_name_H-M   'P 1'
#
loop_
_entity.id
_entity.type
_entity.pdbx_description
1 polymer ?
#
loop_
_entity_poly.entity_id
_entity_poly.type
_entity_poly.pdbx_seq_one_letter_code
_entity_poly.pdbx_strand_id
1 'polypeptide(L)' 'MKVVLFDIDGTLLWTDGAGRRAVHRALEETFGTTPCDDHEFDGKTDPQIVRELMRLAGHSDERIDAGLSDAITRYVGHL' A
#
# COMPACT_ATOMS: atom_id res chain seq x y z
N MET A 1 -33.93 -10.89 -7.29
CA MET A 1 -33.03 -10.47 -6.19
C MET A 1 -31.95 -9.58 -6.78
N LYS A 2 -31.57 -8.47 -6.16
CA LYS A 2 -30.49 -7.57 -6.63
C LYS A 2 -29.38 -7.51 -5.59
N VAL A 3 -28.13 -7.52 -6.05
CA VAL A 3 -26.93 -7.34 -5.24
C VAL A 3 -26.25 -6.05 -5.67
N VAL A 4 -25.79 -5.27 -4.70
CA VAL A 4 -25.01 -4.04 -4.90
C VAL A 4 -23.75 -4.16 -4.06
N LEU A 5 -22.59 -3.87 -4.66
CA LEU A 5 -21.29 -3.88 -4.01
C LEU A 5 -20.73 -2.46 -4.05
N PHE A 6 -20.19 -2.00 -2.93
CA PHE A 6 -19.56 -0.70 -2.80
C PHE A 6 -18.08 -0.89 -2.48
N ASP A 7 -17.26 -0.09 -3.13
CA ASP A 7 -15.90 0.16 -2.70
C ASP A 7 -15.88 1.03 -1.42
N ILE A 8 -14.74 1.11 -0.72
CA ILE A 8 -14.62 1.85 0.56
C ILE A 8 -13.98 3.21 0.35
N ASP A 9 -12.69 3.24 0.00
CA ASP A 9 -11.90 4.47 -0.03
C ASP A 9 -12.31 5.36 -1.21
N GLY A 10 -12.57 6.64 -0.93
CA GLY A 10 -13.07 7.57 -1.95
C GLY A 10 -14.52 7.33 -2.40
N THR A 11 -15.14 6.23 -1.97
CA THR A 11 -16.54 5.88 -2.26
C THR A 11 -17.44 6.07 -1.04
N LEU A 12 -17.18 5.35 0.05
CA LEU A 12 -17.94 5.41 1.31
C LEU A 12 -17.22 6.23 2.39
N LEU A 13 -15.89 6.32 2.32
CA LEU A 13 -15.06 6.99 3.31
C LEU A 13 -13.97 7.82 2.65
N TRP A 14 -13.78 9.06 3.14
CA TRP A 14 -12.62 9.88 2.82
C TRP A 14 -11.67 9.92 4.01
N THR A 15 -10.50 9.28 3.87
CA THR A 15 -9.50 9.15 4.95
C THR A 15 -8.45 10.25 4.94
N ASP A 16 -8.57 11.24 4.04
CA ASP A 16 -7.58 12.31 3.83
C ASP A 16 -6.14 11.77 3.72
N GLY A 17 -5.99 10.67 2.97
CA GLY A 17 -4.69 10.04 2.71
C GLY A 17 -4.07 9.28 3.89
N ALA A 18 -4.82 8.95 4.95
CA ALA A 18 -4.28 8.20 6.10
C ALA A 18 -3.68 6.84 5.68
N GLY A 19 -4.39 6.05 4.87
CA GLY A 19 -3.89 4.76 4.38
C GLY A 19 -2.59 4.90 3.60
N ARG A 20 -2.51 5.91 2.73
CA ARG A 20 -1.29 6.24 1.98
C ARG A 20 -0.11 6.57 2.91
N ARG A 21 -0.30 7.44 3.90
CA ARG A 21 0.76 7.76 4.88
C ARG A 21 1.21 6.52 5.65
N ALA A 22 0.27 5.65 6.04
CA ALA A 22 0.57 4.40 6.74
C ALA A 22 1.41 3.44 5.87
N VAL A 23 1.06 3.26 4.59
CA VAL A 23 1.84 2.46 3.63
C VAL A 23 3.25 3.02 3.46
N HIS A 24 3.40 4.32 3.18
CA HIS A 24 4.71 4.93 2.98
C HIS A 24 5.62 4.74 4.21
N ARG A 25 5.06 4.90 5.42
CA ARG A 25 5.81 4.67 6.66
C ARG A 25 6.23 3.21 6.82
N ALA A 26 5.34 2.27 6.55
CA ALA A 26 5.67 0.85 6.61
C ALA A 26 6.77 0.45 5.61
N LEU A 27 6.71 1.00 4.39
CA LEU A 27 7.72 0.76 3.36
C LEU A 27 9.09 1.31 3.74
N GLU A 28 9.14 2.54 4.26
CA GLU A 28 10.38 3.13 4.78
C GLU A 28 10.98 2.27 5.90
N GLU A 29 10.15 1.77 6.82
CA GLU A 29 10.60 0.94 7.93
C GLU A 29 11.08 -0.48 7.50
N THR A 30 10.51 -1.07 6.44
CA THR A 30 10.84 -2.43 5.98
C THR A 30 11.94 -2.45 4.91
N PHE A 31 11.92 -1.50 3.99
CA PHE A 31 12.81 -1.45 2.82
C PHE A 31 13.85 -0.34 2.88
N GLY A 32 13.71 0.63 3.80
CA GLY A 32 14.61 1.77 3.94
C GLY A 32 14.43 2.83 2.86
N THR A 33 13.35 2.75 2.08
CA THR A 33 13.00 3.74 1.06
C THR A 33 11.52 3.63 0.70
N THR A 34 10.94 4.73 0.23
CA THR A 34 9.65 4.77 -0.44
C THR A 34 9.73 5.66 -1.69
N PRO A 35 9.13 5.27 -2.83
CA PRO A 35 9.04 6.12 -4.02
C PRO A 35 8.24 7.39 -3.75
N CYS A 36 8.37 8.35 -4.66
CA CYS A 36 7.67 9.63 -4.59
C CYS A 36 6.14 9.47 -4.64
N ASP A 37 5.50 10.54 -4.18
CA ASP A 37 4.09 10.64 -3.80
C ASP A 37 3.08 10.61 -4.97
N ASP A 38 3.49 10.28 -6.20
CA ASP A 38 2.62 10.35 -7.39
C ASP A 38 2.04 8.99 -7.80
N HIS A 39 2.35 7.90 -7.08
CA HIS A 39 1.79 6.57 -7.39
C HIS A 39 0.32 6.47 -6.99
N GLU A 40 -0.53 6.04 -7.93
CA GLU A 40 -1.96 5.88 -7.72
C GLU A 40 -2.28 4.62 -6.91
N PHE A 41 -3.04 4.73 -5.83
CA PHE A 41 -3.43 3.60 -4.97
C PHE A 41 -4.83 3.07 -5.32
N ASP A 42 -5.68 3.92 -5.92
CA ASP A 42 -7.10 3.65 -6.13
C ASP A 42 -7.34 2.34 -6.88
N GLY A 43 -8.25 1.52 -6.35
CA GLY A 43 -8.65 0.23 -6.89
C GLY A 43 -7.60 -0.89 -6.78
N LYS A 44 -6.47 -0.66 -6.08
CA LYS A 44 -5.42 -1.66 -5.89
C LYS A 44 -5.47 -2.29 -4.50
N THR A 45 -4.99 -3.53 -4.40
CA THR A 45 -4.82 -4.21 -3.10
C THR A 45 -3.50 -3.79 -2.44
N ASP A 46 -3.42 -3.84 -1.10
CA ASP A 46 -2.17 -3.50 -0.40
C ASP A 46 -0.95 -4.28 -0.89
N PRO A 47 -1.02 -5.62 -1.13
CA PRO A 47 0.12 -6.34 -1.68
C PRO A 47 0.53 -5.87 -3.08
N GLN A 48 -0.44 -5.46 -3.90
CA GLN A 48 -0.16 -4.89 -5.22
C GLN A 48 0.54 -3.54 -5.09
N ILE A 49 0.05 -2.65 -4.22
CA ILE A 49 0.65 -1.34 -3.96
C ILE A 49 2.10 -1.49 -3.50
N VAL A 50 2.37 -2.36 -2.51
CA VAL A 50 3.73 -2.63 -2.02
C VAL A 50 4.65 -3.09 -3.15
N ARG A 51 4.20 -4.03 -3.99
CA ARG A 51 4.99 -4.55 -5.10
C ARG A 51 5.31 -3.48 -6.14
N GLU A 52 4.31 -2.70 -6.55
CA GLU A 52 4.49 -1.64 -7.54
C GLU A 52 5.45 -0.57 -7.03
N LEU A 53 5.27 -0.10 -5.80
CA LEU A 53 6.15 0.90 -5.19
C LEU A 53 7.58 0.37 -5.04
N MET A 54 7.78 -0.84 -4.55
CA MET A 54 9.14 -1.36 -4.35
C MET A 54 9.85 -1.70 -5.66
N ARG A 55 9.12 -2.07 -6.71
CA ARG A 55 9.68 -2.18 -8.07
C ARG A 55 10.11 -0.82 -8.60
N LEU A 56 9.31 0.23 -8.40
CA LEU A 56 9.67 1.60 -8.76
C LEU A 56 10.91 2.10 -8.00
N ALA A 57 11.07 1.68 -6.74
CA ALA A 57 12.26 1.95 -5.94
C ALA A 57 13.49 1.10 -6.35
N GLY A 58 13.35 0.18 -7.31
CA GLY A 58 14.45 -0.63 -7.83
C GLY A 58 14.76 -1.91 -7.02
N HIS A 59 13.86 -2.35 -6.14
CA HIS A 59 14.02 -3.63 -5.45
C HIS A 59 13.67 -4.81 -6.38
N SER A 60 14.38 -5.93 -6.22
CA SER A 60 14.06 -7.18 -6.91
C SER A 60 12.82 -7.84 -6.33
N ASP A 61 12.12 -8.65 -7.14
CA ASP A 61 10.93 -9.36 -6.70
C ASP A 61 11.21 -10.28 -5.50
N GLU A 62 12.41 -10.89 -5.42
CA GLU A 62 12.81 -11.73 -4.28
C GLU A 62 12.93 -10.90 -2.99
N ARG A 63 13.49 -9.68 -3.06
CA ARG A 63 13.58 -8.79 -1.90
C ARG A 63 12.18 -8.34 -1.46
N ILE A 64 11.31 -8.05 -2.42
CA ILE A 64 9.93 -7.64 -2.18
C ILE A 64 9.15 -8.77 -1.50
N ASP A 65 9.23 -9.99 -2.03
CA ASP A 65 8.58 -11.18 -1.46
C ASP A 65 9.03 -11.44 -0.02
N ALA A 66 10.33 -11.30 0.25
CA ALA A 66 10.87 -11.47 1.59
C ALA A 66 10.39 -10.40 2.59
N GLY A 67 10.11 -9.17 2.13
CA GLY A 67 9.66 -8.06 2.98
C GLY A 67 8.14 -7.87 3.05
N LEU A 68 7.38 -8.47 2.14
CA LEU A 68 5.95 -8.17 1.94
C LEU A 68 5.11 -8.37 3.22
N SER A 69 5.31 -9.49 3.92
CA SER A 69 4.55 -9.80 5.14
C SER A 69 4.82 -8.80 6.28
N ASP A 70 6.08 -8.39 6.45
CA ASP A 70 6.48 -7.39 7.46
C ASP A 70 5.91 -6.01 7.11
N ALA A 71 6.00 -5.62 5.83
CA ALA A 71 5.44 -4.36 5.35
C ALA A 71 3.92 -4.27 5.58
N ILE A 72 3.17 -5.33 5.29
CA ILE A 72 1.72 -5.38 5.54
C ILE A 72 1.42 -5.31 7.04
N THR A 73 2.17 -6.05 7.86
CA THR A 73 1.99 -6.05 9.32
C THR A 73 2.19 -4.66 9.91
N ARG A 74 3.24 -3.95 9.48
CA ARG A 74 3.53 -2.58 9.91
C ARG A 74 2.49 -1.59 9.39
N TYR A 75 2.09 -1.73 8.13
CA TYR A 75 1.05 -0.89 7.53
C TYR A 75 -0.23 -0.89 8.38
N VAL A 76 -0.73 -2.08 8.75
CA VAL A 76 -1.93 -2.20 9.60
C VAL A 76 -1.70 -1.58 10.99
N GLY A 77 -0.48 -1.61 11.52
CA GLY A 77 -0.13 -0.94 12.77
C GLY A 77 -0.07 0.59 12.70
N HIS A 78 -0.02 1.16 11.49
CA HIS A 78 0.02 2.62 11.25
C HIS A 78 -1.32 3.21 10.81
N LEU A 79 -2.34 2.38 10.57
CA LEU A 79 -3.73 2.78 10.31
C LEU A 79 -4.46 3.17 11.60
#